data_AF-A0AAW0AZ30-F1
#
_entry.id   AF-A0AAW0AZ30-F1
#
_cell.length_a   1.000
_cell.length_b   1.000
_cell.length_c   1.000
_cell.angle_alpha   90.00
_cell.angle_beta   90.00
_cell.angle_gamma   90.00
#
_symmetry.space_group_name_H-M   'P 1'
#
loop_
_entity.id
_entity.type
_entity.pdbx_description
1 polymer ?
#
loop_
_entity_poly.entity_id
_entity_poly.type
_entity_poly.pdbx_seq_one_letter_code
_entity_poly.pdbx_strand_id
1 'polypeptide(L)'
;MPMLAAPKSKQAADESILPHQAPFIAPQTPPSSIRTSRLLLGSVLTLALLCWNRSRTSNAWSATLQPFYAHVKTVENICPAVDGPGISHSGHIGLKGDSEDSPKRLFFWYFEAEQDAANAPIIMTIGGGPGTSGMMNPIMAQGPCLSAENGTTKPNPNRWTAHVLMQSQEHYNLLALDHPVGVGFSYGQMVNNSRDAAIDTYDFLQKFFRLYPHLSQNKFVLSGGSYGGTYVPHIATVIHEQNLALAAGTGARHINLESLMLNV
;
A
#
# COMPACT_ATOMS: atom_id res chain seq x y z
N MET A 1 -22.14 -22.88 55.05
CA MET A 1 -23.58 -22.88 54.69
C MET A 1 -24.25 -21.75 55.46
N PRO A 2 -25.19 -20.96 54.91
CA PRO A 2 -25.83 -20.97 53.58
C PRO A 2 -25.34 -19.80 52.69
N MET A 3 -25.35 -19.80 51.35
CA MET A 3 -26.40 -19.92 50.31
C MET A 3 -27.43 -18.78 50.24
N LEU A 4 -27.81 -18.45 48.99
CA LEU A 4 -28.89 -17.60 48.46
C LEU A 4 -28.43 -16.24 47.89
N ALA A 5 -28.83 -15.76 46.72
CA ALA A 5 -29.51 -16.29 45.54
C ALA A 5 -29.52 -15.17 44.48
N ALA A 6 -29.49 -15.51 43.19
CA ALA A 6 -29.84 -14.59 42.10
C ALA A 6 -31.37 -14.43 41.97
N PRO A 7 -31.82 -13.34 41.34
CA PRO A 7 -32.83 -13.46 40.27
C PRO A 7 -32.44 -12.60 39.05
N LYS A 8 -32.37 -13.14 37.83
CA LYS A 8 -33.43 -13.26 36.80
C LYS A 8 -34.18 -11.96 36.42
N SER A 9 -33.76 -11.40 35.28
CA SER A 9 -34.52 -10.94 34.10
C SER A 9 -35.96 -10.41 34.26
N LYS A 10 -36.24 -9.24 33.64
CA LYS A 10 -37.16 -9.09 32.50
C LYS A 10 -37.19 -7.64 31.95
N GLN A 11 -37.15 -7.54 30.62
CA GLN A 11 -37.48 -6.35 29.82
C GLN A 11 -38.96 -5.98 29.96
N ALA A 12 -39.25 -4.69 29.86
CA ALA A 12 -40.47 -4.18 29.21
C ALA A 12 -40.11 -2.87 28.51
N ALA A 13 -40.17 -2.90 27.18
CA ALA A 13 -40.12 -1.72 26.31
C ALA A 13 -41.54 -1.15 26.20
N ASP A 14 -41.63 0.17 26.23
CA ASP A 14 -42.89 0.91 26.13
C ASP A 14 -43.11 1.46 24.71
N GLU A 15 -44.32 1.16 24.25
CA GLU A 15 -45.20 1.74 23.25
C GLU A 15 -44.69 2.85 22.32
N SER A 16 -44.76 2.63 20.99
CA SER A 16 -45.82 3.15 20.08
C SER A 16 -45.24 4.30 19.22
N ILE A 17 -45.38 4.38 17.90
CA ILE A 17 -46.58 4.67 17.10
C ILE A 17 -46.19 4.47 15.61
N LEU A 18 -46.97 3.69 14.87
CA LEU A 18 -47.23 3.81 13.42
C LEU A 18 -48.71 4.25 13.30
N PRO A 19 -49.23 4.79 12.16
CA PRO A 19 -48.80 4.55 10.78
C PRO A 19 -48.85 5.80 9.88
N HIS A 20 -48.46 5.67 8.60
CA HIS A 20 -49.26 6.14 7.45
C HIS A 20 -48.56 5.72 6.15
N GLN A 21 -49.15 4.73 5.48
CA GLN A 21 -48.89 4.41 4.07
C GLN A 21 -49.76 5.30 3.19
N ALA A 22 -49.19 5.80 2.09
CA ALA A 22 -49.92 6.25 0.91
C ALA A 22 -49.17 5.74 -0.35
N PRO A 23 -49.89 5.41 -1.44
CA PRO A 23 -49.43 4.45 -2.43
C PRO A 23 -48.58 5.07 -3.56
N PHE A 24 -47.67 4.24 -4.09
CA PHE A 24 -46.83 4.51 -5.25
C PHE A 24 -47.68 4.52 -6.54
N ILE A 25 -47.70 5.64 -7.27
CA ILE A 25 -48.35 5.77 -8.58
C ILE A 25 -47.28 5.61 -9.67
N ALA A 26 -47.42 4.58 -10.51
CA ALA A 26 -46.63 4.39 -11.72
C ALA A 26 -47.27 5.14 -12.90
N PRO A 27 -46.50 5.84 -13.76
CA PRO A 27 -47.05 6.44 -14.97
C PRO A 27 -47.18 5.40 -16.10
N GLN A 28 -48.38 5.33 -16.64
CA GLN A 28 -48.80 4.59 -17.84
C GLN A 28 -48.24 5.24 -19.11
N THR A 29 -47.74 4.44 -20.06
CA THR A 29 -47.37 4.88 -21.42
C THR A 29 -48.57 4.80 -22.37
N PRO A 30 -48.83 5.80 -23.24
CA PRO A 30 -49.88 5.72 -24.25
C PRO A 30 -49.40 5.02 -25.55
N PRO A 31 -50.33 4.46 -26.37
CA PRO A 31 -50.00 3.70 -27.56
C PRO A 31 -49.90 4.60 -28.80
N SER A 32 -49.08 4.21 -29.78
CA SER A 32 -49.26 4.69 -31.16
C SER A 32 -48.72 3.71 -32.18
N SER A 33 -49.26 3.86 -33.38
CA SER A 33 -49.52 2.85 -34.38
C SER A 33 -48.39 2.61 -35.37
N ILE A 34 -48.53 1.47 -36.05
CA ILE A 34 -47.80 1.01 -37.22
C ILE A 34 -47.72 2.10 -38.31
N ARG A 35 -46.50 2.38 -38.78
CA ARG A 35 -46.25 2.82 -40.16
C ARG A 35 -45.03 2.11 -40.71
N THR A 36 -45.24 1.44 -41.83
CA THR A 36 -44.25 0.77 -42.67
C THR A 36 -43.20 1.76 -43.17
N SER A 37 -41.92 1.41 -43.11
CA SER A 37 -40.84 2.15 -43.78
C SER A 37 -39.96 1.18 -44.54
N ARG A 38 -39.97 1.33 -45.87
CA ARG A 38 -39.00 0.74 -46.78
C ARG A 38 -37.66 1.46 -46.60
N LEU A 39 -36.61 0.65 -46.44
CA LEU A 39 -35.22 0.83 -46.90
C LEU A 39 -34.72 2.27 -47.13
N LEU A 40 -33.80 2.70 -46.27
CA LEU A 40 -32.60 3.44 -46.69
C LEU A 40 -31.39 2.92 -45.88
N LEU A 41 -30.63 2.02 -46.48
CA LEU A 41 -29.27 1.66 -46.08
C LEU A 41 -28.35 2.85 -46.35
N GLY A 42 -27.75 3.40 -45.30
CA GLY A 42 -26.64 4.34 -45.44
C GLY A 42 -26.62 5.39 -44.35
N SER A 43 -25.83 5.14 -43.29
CA SER A 43 -25.21 6.13 -42.38
C SER A 43 -24.92 5.62 -40.96
N VAL A 44 -24.56 4.35 -40.76
CA VAL A 44 -24.08 3.86 -39.44
C VAL A 44 -22.54 3.94 -39.32
N LEU A 45 -21.80 4.15 -40.41
CA LEU A 45 -20.33 4.19 -40.36
C LEU A 45 -19.71 5.50 -39.89
N THR A 46 -20.44 6.61 -39.80
CA THR A 46 -19.86 7.92 -39.41
C THR A 46 -20.00 8.26 -37.91
N LEU A 47 -20.92 7.63 -37.17
CA LEU A 47 -20.96 7.77 -35.70
C LEU A 47 -20.00 6.84 -34.95
N ALA A 48 -19.55 5.75 -35.59
CA ALA A 48 -18.55 4.87 -35.00
C ALA A 48 -17.15 5.54 -34.92
N LEU A 49 -16.84 6.48 -35.82
CA LEU A 49 -15.55 7.18 -35.84
C LEU A 49 -15.42 8.30 -34.79
N LEU A 50 -16.55 8.85 -34.31
CA LEU A 50 -16.56 9.86 -33.25
C LEU A 50 -16.53 9.25 -31.84
N CYS A 51 -16.93 7.98 -31.68
CA CYS A 51 -16.78 7.24 -30.41
C CYS A 51 -15.53 6.34 -30.37
N TRP A 52 -14.91 6.02 -31.51
CA TRP A 52 -13.63 5.30 -31.53
C TRP A 52 -12.47 6.17 -31.02
N ASN A 53 -12.56 7.50 -31.15
CA ASN A 53 -11.47 8.39 -30.79
C ASN A 53 -11.46 8.85 -29.32
N ARG A 54 -12.27 8.22 -28.44
CA ARG A 54 -12.32 8.55 -27.00
C ARG A 54 -11.81 7.44 -26.07
N SER A 55 -11.26 6.36 -26.61
CA SER A 55 -10.71 5.23 -25.84
C SER A 55 -9.20 5.02 -26.03
N ARG A 56 -8.48 6.04 -26.53
CA ARG A 56 -7.03 6.13 -26.41
C ARG A 56 -6.66 7.29 -25.49
N THR A 57 -6.95 7.15 -24.20
CA THR A 57 -5.94 7.57 -23.22
C THR A 57 -4.75 6.66 -23.45
N SER A 58 -3.90 7.07 -24.39
CA SER A 58 -2.58 6.48 -24.52
C SER A 58 -1.94 6.55 -23.13
N ASN A 59 -1.36 5.43 -22.70
CA ASN A 59 -0.38 5.41 -21.64
C ASN A 59 0.78 6.33 -22.05
N ALA A 60 0.62 7.64 -21.88
CA ALA A 60 1.63 8.64 -22.18
C ALA A 60 2.78 8.64 -21.16
N TRP A 61 2.81 7.65 -20.25
CA TRP A 61 3.86 7.44 -19.25
C TRP A 61 5.12 6.78 -19.80
N SER A 62 5.15 6.42 -21.09
CA SER A 62 6.31 5.75 -21.69
C SER A 62 7.36 6.72 -22.27
N ALA A 63 7.17 8.03 -22.20
CA ALA A 63 8.15 9.00 -22.69
C ALA A 63 9.21 9.32 -21.62
N THR A 64 10.17 8.40 -21.48
CA THR A 64 11.54 8.62 -20.95
C THR A 64 11.69 8.88 -19.44
N LEU A 65 11.15 8.00 -18.59
CA LEU A 65 11.63 7.92 -17.22
C LEU A 65 13.07 7.38 -17.22
N GLN A 66 14.01 8.15 -16.67
CA GLN A 66 15.43 7.79 -16.61
C GLN A 66 15.63 6.41 -15.96
N PRO A 67 16.54 5.58 -16.50
CA PRO A 67 16.93 4.33 -15.84
C PRO A 67 17.55 4.65 -14.47
N PHE A 68 17.46 3.69 -13.55
CA PHE A 68 18.05 3.79 -12.22
C PHE A 68 18.64 2.45 -11.82
N TYR A 69 19.62 2.47 -10.92
CA TYR A 69 20.19 1.25 -10.37
C TYR A 69 19.14 0.50 -9.53
N ALA A 70 18.92 -0.77 -9.85
CA ALA A 70 18.12 -1.69 -9.05
C ALA A 70 18.73 -3.08 -9.12
N HIS A 71 19.05 -3.65 -7.96
CA HIS A 71 19.47 -5.04 -7.85
C HIS A 71 18.56 -5.73 -6.84
N VAL A 72 17.70 -6.62 -7.30
CA VAL A 72 16.66 -7.27 -6.49
C VAL A 72 16.76 -8.78 -6.64
N LYS A 73 16.78 -9.48 -5.50
CA LYS A 73 16.69 -10.93 -5.42
C LYS A 73 15.32 -11.33 -4.90
N THR A 74 14.68 -12.25 -5.60
CA THR A 74 13.43 -12.89 -5.15
C THR A 74 13.75 -14.20 -4.45
N VAL A 75 13.06 -14.46 -3.34
CA VAL A 75 13.06 -15.75 -2.64
C VAL A 75 11.62 -16.21 -2.52
N GLU A 76 11.34 -17.34 -3.14
CA GLU A 76 10.10 -18.10 -2.95
C GLU A 76 10.30 -18.99 -1.71
N ASN A 77 9.32 -19.02 -0.81
CA ASN A 77 9.38 -19.76 0.46
C ASN A 77 10.48 -19.29 1.45
N ILE A 78 10.44 -18.01 1.84
CA ILE A 78 11.39 -17.45 2.81
C ILE A 78 11.34 -18.11 4.20
N CYS A 79 10.22 -18.76 4.53
CA CYS A 79 10.00 -19.40 5.82
C CYS A 79 9.29 -20.75 5.63
N PRO A 80 10.01 -21.85 5.36
CA PRO A 80 9.43 -23.16 5.02
C PRO A 80 8.50 -23.77 6.07
N ALA A 81 8.58 -23.30 7.31
CA ALA A 81 7.75 -23.76 8.41
C ALA A 81 6.43 -22.96 8.56
N VAL A 82 6.15 -22.01 7.64
CA VAL A 82 4.91 -21.24 7.55
C VAL A 82 4.11 -21.70 6.34
N ASP A 83 2.81 -21.95 6.51
CA ASP A 83 1.90 -22.22 5.40
C ASP A 83 1.69 -20.95 4.56
N GLY A 84 2.05 -20.99 3.27
CA GLY A 84 1.89 -19.87 2.33
C GLY A 84 3.03 -19.81 1.31
N PRO A 85 2.92 -18.94 0.27
CA PRO A 85 3.95 -18.84 -0.76
C PRO A 85 5.24 -18.18 -0.24
N GLY A 86 5.14 -17.37 0.82
CA GLY A 86 6.29 -16.77 1.51
C GLY A 86 7.23 -16.01 0.58
N ILE A 87 6.69 -15.30 -0.42
CA ILE A 87 7.46 -14.59 -1.43
C ILE A 87 8.04 -13.32 -0.82
N SER A 88 9.33 -13.12 -1.00
CA SER A 88 9.99 -11.89 -0.60
C SER A 88 11.01 -11.43 -1.64
N HIS A 89 11.24 -10.12 -1.67
CA HIS A 89 12.17 -9.45 -2.54
C HIS A 89 13.09 -8.56 -1.70
N SER A 90 14.39 -8.70 -1.86
CA SER A 90 15.35 -7.85 -1.17
C SER A 90 16.46 -7.38 -2.08
N GLY A 91 17.03 -6.24 -1.74
CA GLY A 91 18.13 -5.68 -2.51
C GLY A 91 18.18 -4.17 -2.43
N HIS A 92 18.82 -3.56 -3.42
CA HIS A 92 19.19 -2.15 -3.40
C HIS A 92 18.51 -1.38 -4.53
N ILE A 93 18.05 -0.17 -4.21
CA ILE A 93 17.60 0.83 -5.18
C ILE A 93 18.50 2.07 -5.06
N GLY A 94 19.06 2.49 -6.18
CA GLY A 94 19.87 3.70 -6.28
C GLY A 94 19.01 4.95 -6.32
N LEU A 95 19.38 5.96 -5.52
CA LEU A 95 18.67 7.23 -5.38
C LEU A 95 19.13 8.26 -6.43
N LYS A 96 18.53 9.45 -6.42
CA LYS A 96 18.93 10.56 -7.28
C LYS A 96 20.39 10.92 -6.98
N GLY A 97 21.21 10.93 -8.03
CA GLY A 97 22.65 11.15 -7.92
C GLY A 97 23.48 9.88 -7.69
N ASP A 98 22.85 8.69 -7.66
CA ASP A 98 23.57 7.41 -7.61
C ASP A 98 24.42 7.20 -8.87
N SER A 99 25.66 6.79 -8.66
CA SER A 99 26.56 6.27 -9.69
C SER A 99 27.51 5.23 -9.07
N GLU A 100 28.24 4.48 -9.90
CA GLU A 100 29.24 3.53 -9.39
C GLU A 100 30.36 4.23 -8.61
N ASP A 101 30.81 5.41 -9.08
CA ASP A 101 31.86 6.18 -8.40
C ASP A 101 31.37 6.92 -7.15
N SER A 102 30.06 7.06 -7.02
CA SER A 102 29.43 7.84 -5.95
C SER A 102 28.07 7.23 -5.60
N PRO A 103 28.05 6.04 -4.97
CA PRO A 103 26.82 5.33 -4.70
C PRO A 103 25.94 6.11 -3.73
N LYS A 104 24.63 5.92 -3.85
CA LYS A 104 23.60 6.41 -2.92
C LYS A 104 22.42 5.44 -2.97
N ARG A 105 22.50 4.32 -2.23
CA ARG A 105 21.60 3.16 -2.40
C ARG A 105 20.93 2.78 -1.10
N LEU A 106 19.60 2.64 -1.12
CA LEU A 106 18.85 2.10 0.01
C LEU A 106 18.59 0.62 -0.17
N PHE A 107 18.80 -0.15 0.90
CA PHE A 107 18.43 -1.54 0.99
C PHE A 107 17.00 -1.69 1.51
N PHE A 108 16.24 -2.59 0.88
CA PHE A 108 14.89 -2.92 1.30
C PHE A 108 14.68 -4.43 1.35
N TRP A 109 13.67 -4.83 2.11
CA TRP A 109 13.13 -6.17 2.09
C TRP A 109 11.60 -6.11 2.09
N TYR A 110 11.03 -6.44 0.95
CA TYR A 110 9.61 -6.50 0.69
C TYR A 110 9.11 -7.95 0.82
N PHE A 111 8.04 -8.16 1.58
CA PHE A 111 7.33 -9.43 1.70
C PHE A 111 5.91 -9.25 1.16
N GLU A 112 5.52 -10.11 0.23
CA GLU A 112 4.17 -10.11 -0.30
C GLU A 112 3.16 -10.50 0.80
N ALA A 113 1.98 -9.91 0.77
CA ALA A 113 0.89 -10.38 1.61
C ALA A 113 0.52 -11.82 1.21
N GLU A 114 0.21 -12.68 2.17
CA GLU A 114 -0.09 -14.10 1.90
C GLU A 114 -1.47 -14.30 1.27
N GLN A 115 -2.33 -13.28 1.36
CA GLN A 115 -3.62 -13.20 0.70
C GLN A 115 -3.69 -11.89 -0.08
N ASP A 116 -4.22 -11.98 -1.30
CA ASP A 116 -4.50 -10.83 -2.17
C ASP A 116 -3.34 -9.79 -2.26
N ALA A 117 -2.10 -10.27 -2.42
CA ALA A 117 -0.89 -9.42 -2.48
C ALA A 117 -1.01 -8.25 -3.46
N ALA A 118 -1.74 -8.43 -4.58
CA ALA A 118 -1.93 -7.38 -5.57
C ALA A 118 -2.72 -6.18 -5.03
N ASN A 119 -3.69 -6.38 -4.14
CA ASN A 119 -4.58 -5.33 -3.64
C ASN A 119 -4.41 -5.01 -2.16
N ALA A 120 -3.73 -5.88 -1.40
CA ALA A 120 -3.47 -5.67 0.01
C ALA A 120 -2.72 -4.35 0.27
N PRO A 121 -3.05 -3.62 1.36
CA PRO A 121 -2.34 -2.40 1.73
C PRO A 121 -0.85 -2.67 1.93
N ILE A 122 -0.03 -1.64 1.70
CA ILE A 122 1.41 -1.69 1.94
C ILE A 122 1.67 -1.05 3.28
N ILE A 123 2.45 -1.70 4.14
CA ILE A 123 2.99 -1.10 5.35
C ILE A 123 4.51 -1.01 5.20
N MET A 124 5.02 0.21 5.12
CA MET A 124 6.46 0.44 5.14
C MET A 124 6.92 0.65 6.58
N THR A 125 7.93 -0.11 7.02
CA THR A 125 8.47 -0.02 8.37
C THR A 125 9.92 0.40 8.33
N ILE A 126 10.25 1.42 9.12
CA ILE A 126 11.61 1.94 9.28
C ILE A 126 12.09 1.77 10.72
N GLY A 127 13.42 1.73 10.89
CA GLY A 127 14.04 1.75 12.21
C GLY A 127 13.92 3.13 12.90
N GLY A 128 14.36 3.18 14.15
CA GLY A 128 14.48 4.39 14.95
C GLY A 128 15.94 4.85 15.11
N GLY A 129 16.36 5.12 16.34
CA GLY A 129 17.73 5.50 16.68
C GLY A 129 17.89 7.00 16.97
N PRO A 130 18.40 7.82 16.03
CA PRO A 130 18.57 7.59 14.58
C PRO A 130 19.66 6.57 14.23
N GLY A 131 19.50 5.84 13.12
CA GLY A 131 20.52 4.95 12.56
C GLY A 131 20.33 3.45 12.78
N THR A 132 19.22 3.03 13.40
CA THR A 132 18.92 1.60 13.58
C THR A 132 18.40 0.99 12.29
N SER A 133 18.92 -0.19 11.92
CA SER A 133 18.44 -0.93 10.74
C SER A 133 16.94 -1.23 10.82
N GLY A 134 16.23 -0.96 9.72
CA GLY A 134 14.83 -1.33 9.56
C GLY A 134 14.63 -2.84 9.41
N MET A 135 15.69 -3.59 9.06
CA MET A 135 15.64 -5.06 8.96
C MET A 135 15.39 -5.75 10.29
N MET A 136 15.64 -5.06 11.41
CA MET A 136 15.31 -5.58 12.73
C MET A 136 13.80 -5.83 12.88
N ASN A 137 12.97 -5.00 12.25
CA ASN A 137 11.51 -5.09 12.32
C ASN A 137 10.97 -6.42 11.76
N PRO A 138 11.26 -6.83 10.51
CA PRO A 138 10.79 -8.11 9.99
C PRO A 138 11.44 -9.31 10.69
N ILE A 139 12.72 -9.23 11.08
CA ILE A 139 13.45 -10.36 11.68
C ILE A 139 12.99 -10.65 13.12
N MET A 140 12.60 -9.62 13.88
CA MET A 140 12.27 -9.77 15.31
C MET A 140 10.78 -9.79 15.61
N ALA A 141 9.93 -9.23 14.75
CA ALA A 141 8.51 -9.05 15.11
C ALA A 141 7.51 -9.19 13.96
N GLN A 142 7.81 -8.64 12.77
CA GLN A 142 6.77 -8.37 11.76
C GLN A 142 6.76 -9.38 10.61
N GLY A 143 7.92 -9.93 10.25
CA GLY A 143 8.09 -10.75 9.07
C GLY A 143 7.63 -12.19 9.27
N PRO A 144 7.64 -13.02 8.21
CA PRO A 144 7.14 -14.40 8.28
C PRO A 144 7.93 -15.32 9.23
N CYS A 145 9.20 -15.02 9.43
CA CYS A 145 10.15 -15.82 10.19
C CYS A 145 10.80 -14.96 11.27
N LEU A 146 10.90 -15.48 12.49
CA LEU A 146 11.63 -14.89 13.60
C LEU A 146 13.00 -15.53 13.75
N SER A 147 13.98 -14.77 14.24
CA SER A 147 15.24 -15.35 14.72
C SER A 147 15.01 -16.23 15.94
N ALA A 148 15.61 -17.41 15.96
CA ALA A 148 15.64 -18.33 17.09
C ALA A 148 17.00 -18.30 17.80
N GLU A 149 17.03 -18.64 19.09
CA GLU A 149 18.24 -18.54 19.94
C GLU A 149 19.41 -19.42 19.45
N ASN A 150 19.10 -20.51 18.76
CA ASN A 150 20.08 -21.43 18.18
C ASN A 150 20.65 -20.94 16.83
N GLY A 151 20.35 -19.70 16.42
CA GLY A 151 20.79 -19.13 15.15
C GLY A 151 19.99 -19.58 13.92
N THR A 152 18.90 -20.35 14.10
CA THR A 152 17.97 -20.69 13.02
C THR A 152 16.80 -19.70 12.97
N THR A 153 15.82 -19.97 12.10
CA THR A 153 14.55 -19.25 12.09
C THR A 153 13.42 -20.12 12.64
N LYS A 154 12.36 -19.48 13.12
CA LYS A 154 11.09 -20.12 13.51
C LYS A 154 9.91 -19.35 12.90
N PRO A 155 8.77 -20.01 12.63
CA PRO A 155 7.56 -19.35 12.16
C PRO A 155 7.14 -18.19 13.06
N ASN A 156 6.71 -17.08 12.46
CA ASN A 156 6.03 -16.01 13.16
C ASN A 156 4.50 -16.20 13.06
N PRO A 157 3.81 -16.58 14.14
CA PRO A 157 2.35 -16.70 14.14
C PRO A 157 1.65 -15.33 14.06
N ASN A 158 2.35 -14.24 14.39
CA ASN A 158 1.83 -12.86 14.39
C ASN A 158 2.38 -12.02 13.22
N ARG A 159 2.88 -12.64 12.16
CA ARG A 159 3.43 -11.94 11.00
C ARG A 159 2.40 -11.04 10.34
N TRP A 160 2.83 -9.87 9.88
CA TRP A 160 1.94 -8.86 9.30
C TRP A 160 1.52 -9.19 7.86
N THR A 161 2.23 -10.10 7.21
CA THR A 161 1.87 -10.65 5.89
C THR A 161 0.65 -11.55 5.94
N ALA A 162 0.25 -12.01 7.14
CA ALA A 162 -0.85 -12.93 7.35
C ALA A 162 -1.88 -12.40 8.35
N HIS A 163 -3.11 -12.87 8.17
CA HIS A 163 -4.32 -12.45 8.88
C HIS A 163 -4.40 -12.84 10.37
N VAL A 164 -3.33 -13.35 11.00
CA VAL A 164 -3.57 -14.44 11.96
C VAL A 164 -3.97 -13.98 13.37
N LEU A 165 -3.60 -12.80 13.89
CA LEU A 165 -3.78 -12.58 15.34
C LEU A 165 -4.14 -11.16 15.85
N MET A 166 -4.31 -10.16 14.98
CA MET A 166 -4.90 -8.89 15.42
C MET A 166 -6.36 -8.87 15.02
N GLN A 167 -7.26 -8.43 15.90
CA GLN A 167 -8.71 -8.40 15.67
C GLN A 167 -9.15 -7.57 14.43
N SER A 168 -8.19 -6.95 13.72
CA SER A 168 -8.32 -6.40 12.38
C SER A 168 -8.17 -7.49 11.31
N GLN A 169 -9.10 -7.55 10.36
CA GLN A 169 -9.00 -8.45 9.19
C GLN A 169 -7.92 -8.02 8.16
N GLU A 170 -7.03 -7.10 8.53
CA GLU A 170 -6.03 -6.53 7.62
C GLU A 170 -4.74 -7.35 7.60
N HIS A 171 -4.18 -7.51 6.41
CA HIS A 171 -2.90 -8.12 6.11
C HIS A 171 -2.18 -7.20 5.13
N TYR A 172 -0.85 -7.18 5.17
CA TYR A 172 -0.08 -6.18 4.43
C TYR A 172 0.99 -6.78 3.54
N ASN A 173 1.24 -6.07 2.45
CA ASN A 173 2.54 -6.04 1.79
C ASN A 173 3.52 -5.35 2.75
N LEU A 174 4.42 -6.10 3.37
CA LEU A 174 5.37 -5.56 4.35
C LEU A 174 6.65 -5.09 3.66
N LEU A 175 6.95 -3.79 3.71
CA LEU A 175 8.16 -3.20 3.15
C LEU A 175 9.06 -2.69 4.27
N ALA A 176 10.08 -3.46 4.63
CA ALA A 176 11.11 -2.99 5.54
C ALA A 176 12.18 -2.19 4.78
N LEU A 177 12.61 -1.05 5.34
CA LEU A 177 13.59 -0.17 4.71
C LEU A 177 14.72 0.19 5.68
N ASP A 178 15.96 0.02 5.24
CA ASP A 178 17.12 0.56 5.93
C ASP A 178 17.31 2.03 5.56
N HIS A 179 16.88 2.91 6.46
CA HIS A 179 16.83 4.36 6.25
C HIS A 179 17.40 5.09 7.47
N PRO A 180 18.15 6.20 7.29
CA PRO A 180 18.62 6.82 6.03
C PRO A 180 19.77 6.06 5.33
N VAL A 181 20.33 6.62 4.24
CA VAL A 181 21.57 6.06 3.62
C VAL A 181 22.68 5.97 4.68
N GLY A 182 23.39 4.83 4.73
CA GLY A 182 24.40 4.52 5.74
C GLY A 182 23.89 3.63 6.88
N VAL A 183 22.58 3.39 6.96
CA VAL A 183 21.96 2.49 7.95
C VAL A 183 21.92 1.06 7.43
N GLY A 184 22.25 0.09 8.30
CA GLY A 184 22.13 -1.34 7.99
C GLY A 184 22.89 -1.73 6.72
N PHE A 185 22.14 -2.22 5.72
CA PHE A 185 22.69 -2.60 4.42
C PHE A 185 22.64 -1.47 3.37
N SER A 186 22.09 -0.30 3.70
CA SER A 186 22.10 0.90 2.85
C SER A 186 23.46 1.60 2.90
N TYR A 187 23.97 2.05 1.75
CA TYR A 187 25.33 2.61 1.66
C TYR A 187 25.45 3.73 0.63
N GLY A 188 26.49 4.54 0.79
CA GLY A 188 26.83 5.61 -0.14
C GLY A 188 26.73 7.01 0.48
N GLN A 189 26.39 8.01 -0.34
CA GLN A 189 26.27 9.41 0.09
C GLN A 189 25.19 9.60 1.15
N MET A 190 25.61 9.94 2.36
CA MET A 190 24.72 10.18 3.50
C MET A 190 24.14 11.60 3.49
N VAL A 191 23.02 11.77 4.18
CA VAL A 191 22.39 13.06 4.47
C VAL A 191 22.42 13.31 5.98
N ASN A 192 22.41 14.59 6.38
CA ASN A 192 22.64 14.97 7.78
C ASN A 192 21.40 15.53 8.51
N ASN A 193 20.22 15.48 7.87
CA ASN A 193 18.98 15.94 8.46
C ASN A 193 17.77 15.11 8.00
N SER A 194 16.71 15.11 8.80
CA SER A 194 15.51 14.29 8.57
C SER A 194 14.71 14.69 7.34
N ARG A 195 14.80 15.95 6.89
CA ARG A 195 14.10 16.40 5.68
C ARG A 195 14.75 15.83 4.42
N ASP A 196 16.07 15.91 4.30
CA ASP A 196 16.79 15.33 3.17
C ASP A 196 16.66 13.80 3.16
N ALA A 197 16.67 13.18 4.34
CA ALA A 197 16.40 11.75 4.48
C ALA A 197 14.98 11.38 4.00
N ALA A 198 13.99 12.26 4.21
CA ALA A 198 12.63 12.06 3.70
C ALA A 198 12.52 12.25 2.18
N ILE A 199 13.27 13.18 1.60
CA ILE A 199 13.37 13.37 0.14
C ILE A 199 13.97 12.12 -0.51
N ASP A 200 15.02 11.56 0.08
CA ASP A 200 15.63 10.30 -0.35
C ASP A 200 14.64 9.13 -0.28
N THR A 201 13.87 9.02 0.80
CA THR A 201 12.81 8.01 0.91
C THR A 201 11.72 8.18 -0.14
N TYR A 202 11.34 9.42 -0.46
CA TYR A 202 10.35 9.67 -1.52
C TYR A 202 10.87 9.22 -2.88
N ASP A 203 12.12 9.54 -3.24
CA ASP A 203 12.75 9.07 -4.48
C ASP A 203 12.83 7.53 -4.53
N PHE A 204 13.18 6.89 -3.40
CA PHE A 204 13.10 5.44 -3.25
C PHE A 204 11.69 4.92 -3.55
N LEU A 205 10.64 5.48 -2.94
CA LEU A 205 9.26 5.03 -3.14
C LEU A 205 8.80 5.19 -4.59
N GLN A 206 9.16 6.29 -5.25
CA GLN A 206 8.87 6.49 -6.68
C GLN A 206 9.50 5.40 -7.54
N LYS A 207 10.73 4.98 -7.23
CA LYS A 207 11.44 3.89 -7.93
C LYS A 207 10.92 2.51 -7.55
N PHE A 208 10.58 2.29 -6.29
CA PHE A 208 9.94 1.07 -5.81
C PHE A 208 8.62 0.83 -6.55
N PHE A 209 7.75 1.83 -6.67
CA PHE A 209 6.50 1.72 -7.44
C PHE A 209 6.70 1.64 -8.96
N ARG A 210 7.91 1.87 -9.48
CA ARG A 210 8.25 1.53 -10.87
C ARG A 210 8.62 0.06 -11.03
N LEU A 211 9.24 -0.54 -10.01
CA LEU A 211 9.53 -1.98 -9.98
C LEU A 211 8.26 -2.81 -9.70
N TYR A 212 7.37 -2.30 -8.84
CA TYR A 212 6.12 -2.93 -8.45
C TYR A 212 4.91 -2.05 -8.80
N PRO A 213 4.61 -1.84 -10.11
CA PRO A 213 3.61 -0.87 -10.55
C PRO A 213 2.18 -1.22 -10.11
N HIS A 214 1.89 -2.50 -9.88
CA HIS A 214 0.58 -2.96 -9.40
C HIS A 214 0.27 -2.44 -7.98
N LEU A 215 1.29 -2.28 -7.13
CA LEU A 215 1.14 -1.81 -5.75
C LEU A 215 0.88 -0.30 -5.62
N SER A 216 1.13 0.46 -6.68
CA SER A 216 1.07 1.93 -6.63
C SER A 216 -0.31 2.52 -6.34
N GLN A 217 -1.39 1.74 -6.50
CA GLN A 217 -2.76 2.17 -6.21
C GLN A 217 -3.20 1.75 -4.81
N ASN A 218 -2.42 0.90 -4.13
CA ASN A 218 -2.77 0.34 -2.84
C ASN A 218 -2.64 1.41 -1.77
N LYS A 219 -3.42 1.26 -0.69
CA LYS A 219 -3.24 2.10 0.50
C LYS A 219 -1.83 1.92 1.03
N PHE A 220 -1.20 3.02 1.42
CA PHE A 220 0.16 3.04 1.93
C PHE A 220 0.15 3.53 3.39
N VAL A 221 0.64 2.67 4.28
CA VAL A 221 0.79 2.93 5.71
C VAL A 221 2.27 3.11 6.00
N LEU A 222 2.61 4.17 6.72
CA LEU A 222 3.98 4.43 7.14
C LEU A 222 4.14 4.17 8.64
N SER A 223 5.05 3.28 9.00
CA SER A 223 5.31 2.91 10.39
C SER A 223 6.76 3.15 10.79
N GLY A 224 6.95 3.64 12.01
CA GLY A 224 8.27 3.78 12.63
C GLY A 224 8.15 3.80 14.14
N GLY A 225 9.26 3.54 14.83
CA GLY A 225 9.33 3.62 16.28
C GLY A 225 10.51 4.42 16.81
N SER A 226 10.42 4.91 18.05
CA SER A 226 11.43 5.78 18.66
C SER A 226 11.68 7.04 17.81
N TYR A 227 12.91 7.28 17.32
CA TYR A 227 13.21 8.39 16.38
C TYR A 227 12.43 8.31 15.06
N GLY A 228 11.79 7.17 14.77
CA GLY A 228 10.75 7.04 13.75
C GLY A 228 9.61 8.05 13.94
N GLY A 229 9.34 8.51 15.17
CA GLY A 229 8.42 9.62 15.45
C GLY A 229 8.84 10.96 14.84
N THR A 230 10.11 11.13 14.47
CA THR A 230 10.61 12.26 13.69
C THR A 230 10.63 11.94 12.19
N TYR A 231 11.14 10.76 11.80
CA TYR A 231 11.25 10.41 10.38
C TYR A 231 9.89 10.27 9.68
N VAL A 232 8.92 9.60 10.31
CA VAL A 232 7.62 9.30 9.70
C VAL A 232 6.87 10.58 9.33
N PRO A 233 6.73 11.60 10.20
CA PRO A 233 6.13 12.88 9.81
C PRO A 233 6.89 13.59 8.68
N HIS A 234 8.24 13.59 8.69
CA HIS A 234 9.00 14.21 7.60
C HIS A 234 8.76 13.53 6.25
N ILE A 235 8.73 12.20 6.21
CA ILE A 235 8.41 11.43 4.99
C ILE A 235 6.97 11.71 4.55
N ALA A 236 6.01 11.72 5.48
CA ALA A 236 4.62 12.03 5.19
C ALA A 236 4.45 13.44 4.60
N THR A 237 5.14 14.44 5.14
CA THR A 237 5.15 15.80 4.61
C THR A 237 5.67 15.85 3.18
N VAL A 238 6.80 15.19 2.89
CA VAL A 238 7.35 15.16 1.52
C VAL A 238 6.37 14.48 0.55
N ILE A 239 5.75 13.35 0.94
CA ILE A 239 4.73 12.69 0.13
C ILE A 239 3.56 13.64 -0.15
N HIS A 240 3.05 14.33 0.88
CA HIS A 240 1.94 15.26 0.74
C HIS A 240 2.27 16.42 -0.21
N GLU A 241 3.41 17.08 -0.02
CA GLU A 241 3.89 18.17 -0.89
C GLU A 241 3.99 17.72 -2.36
N GLN A 242 4.52 16.52 -2.59
CA GLN A 242 4.69 15.99 -3.94
C GLN A 242 3.36 15.56 -4.58
N ASN A 243 2.43 15.00 -3.80
CA ASN A 243 1.07 14.71 -4.28
C ASN A 243 0.32 15.99 -4.68
N LEU A 244 0.50 17.11 -3.96
CA LEU A 244 -0.03 18.41 -4.36
C LEU A 244 0.62 18.93 -5.64
N ALA A 245 1.94 18.81 -5.77
CA ALA A 245 2.68 19.22 -6.98
C ALA A 245 2.28 18.41 -8.23
N LEU A 246 1.94 17.12 -8.06
CA LEU A 246 1.33 16.27 -9.07
C LEU A 246 0.02 16.83 -9.60
N ALA A 247 -0.87 17.27 -8.70
CA ALA A 247 -2.15 17.86 -9.08
C ALA A 247 -1.99 19.16 -9.88
N ALA A 248 -0.84 19.84 -9.73
CA ALA A 248 -0.43 21.00 -10.51
C ALA A 248 0.32 20.65 -11.82
N GLY A 249 0.46 19.36 -12.17
CA GLY A 249 1.06 18.89 -13.42
C GLY A 249 2.60 18.76 -13.43
N THR A 250 3.25 18.79 -12.26
CA THR A 250 4.73 18.79 -12.15
C THR A 250 5.32 17.66 -11.30
N GLY A 251 4.48 16.86 -10.64
CA GLY A 251 4.92 15.79 -9.74
C GLY A 251 5.11 14.42 -10.41
N ALA A 252 5.66 13.46 -9.67
CA ALA A 252 5.91 12.08 -10.11
C ALA A 252 4.64 11.21 -10.08
N ARG A 253 4.63 10.03 -9.43
CA ARG A 253 3.43 9.20 -9.22
C ARG A 253 2.81 9.50 -7.84
N HIS A 254 1.48 9.61 -7.81
CA HIS A 254 0.73 9.80 -6.56
C HIS A 254 0.93 8.59 -5.63
N ILE A 255 1.24 8.84 -4.35
CA ILE A 255 1.32 7.80 -3.31
C ILE A 255 0.08 7.94 -2.42
N ASN A 256 -0.70 6.87 -2.29
CA ASN A 256 -1.92 6.84 -1.49
C ASN A 256 -1.62 6.65 0.01
N LEU A 257 -0.93 7.64 0.62
CA LEU A 257 -0.63 7.64 2.05
C LEU A 257 -1.92 7.77 2.86
N GLU A 258 -2.29 6.68 3.54
CA GLU A 258 -3.55 6.56 4.28
C GLU A 258 -3.37 6.89 5.76
N SER A 259 -2.34 6.33 6.40
CA SER A 259 -2.15 6.43 7.84
C SER A 259 -0.69 6.35 8.26
N LEU A 260 -0.41 6.87 9.46
CA LEU A 260 0.88 6.83 10.12
C LEU A 260 0.76 6.00 11.41
N MET A 261 1.68 5.06 11.62
CA MET A 261 1.75 4.26 12.84
C MET A 261 3.06 4.54 13.59
N LEU A 262 2.95 5.24 14.72
CA LEU A 262 4.09 5.66 15.53
C LEU A 262 4.13 4.85 16.84
N ASN A 263 5.20 4.08 17.02
CA ASN A 263 5.48 3.38 18.28
C ASN A 263 6.58 4.13 19.04
N VAL A 264 6.17 5.03 19.94
CA VAL A 264 7.07 5.83 20.78
C VAL A 264 7.55 5.08 22.01
#